data_AF-A0A7C0UEW9-F1
#
_entry.id   AF-A0A7C0UEW9-F1
#
_cell.length_a   1.000
_cell.length_b   1.000
_cell.length_c   1.000
_cell.angle_alpha   90.00
_cell.angle_beta   90.00
_cell.angle_gamma   90.00
#
_symmetry.space_group_name_H-M   'P 1'
#
loop_
_entity.id
_entity.type
_entity.pdbx_description
1 polymer ?
#
loop_
_entity_poly.entity_id
_entity_poly.type
_entity_poly.pdbx_seq_one_letter_code
_entity_poly.pdbx_strand_id
1 'polypeptide(L)'
;MYRDRGCGEVEESDIGKERILSGWVFRWRDHGGLIFIDLRDRSGIIQVVFSPDVSKEAHELAHALRSEYVIKIRGEVRRRPEGTE
;
A
#
# COMPACT_ATOMS: atom_id res chain seq x y z
N MET A 1 8.68 3.90 -15.89
CA MET A 1 8.21 2.59 -15.40
C MET A 1 7.12 2.82 -14.35
N TYR A 2 6.01 2.09 -14.40
CA TYR A 2 4.85 2.31 -13.50
C TYR A 2 4.89 1.44 -12.23
N ARG A 3 5.62 0.32 -12.21
CA ARG A 3 5.80 -0.56 -11.06
C ARG A 3 7.13 -1.32 -11.14
N ASP A 4 7.64 -1.76 -10.01
CA ASP A 4 8.83 -2.63 -9.90
C ASP A 4 8.44 -4.12 -9.83
N ARG A 5 7.29 -4.43 -9.20
CA ARG A 5 6.70 -5.78 -9.07
C ARG A 5 5.17 -5.72 -9.15
N GLY A 6 4.53 -6.87 -9.36
CA GLY A 6 3.10 -7.03 -9.12
C GLY A 6 2.75 -7.02 -7.62
N CYS A 7 1.53 -6.61 -7.27
CA CYS A 7 1.07 -6.57 -5.88
C CYS A 7 1.17 -7.94 -5.18
N GLY A 8 0.83 -9.03 -5.86
CA GLY A 8 0.95 -10.40 -5.35
C GLY A 8 2.32 -11.03 -5.51
N GLU A 9 3.30 -10.31 -6.05
CA GLU A 9 4.67 -10.80 -6.30
C GLU A 9 5.69 -10.23 -5.30
N VAL A 10 5.23 -9.47 -4.30
CA VAL A 10 6.09 -8.96 -3.23
C VAL A 10 6.34 -10.07 -2.22
N GLU A 11 7.60 -10.37 -1.95
CA GLU A 11 8.02 -11.50 -1.13
C GLU A 11 8.80 -11.03 0.11
N GLU A 12 9.10 -11.97 1.02
CA GLU A 12 9.95 -11.67 2.18
C GLU A 12 11.33 -11.12 1.79
N SER A 13 11.85 -11.53 0.63
CA SER A 13 13.12 -11.02 0.09
C SER A 13 13.08 -9.52 -0.22
N ASP A 14 11.90 -8.90 -0.26
CA ASP A 14 11.72 -7.47 -0.48
C ASP A 14 11.68 -6.65 0.81
N ILE A 15 11.65 -7.28 2.00
CA ILE A 15 11.60 -6.57 3.29
C ILE A 15 12.78 -5.58 3.41
N GLY A 16 12.48 -4.36 3.83
CA GLY A 16 13.43 -3.26 3.97
C GLY A 16 13.78 -2.57 2.64
N LYS A 17 13.29 -3.07 1.50
CA LYS A 17 13.48 -2.43 0.20
C LYS A 17 12.35 -1.47 -0.09
N GLU A 18 12.69 -0.39 -0.76
CA GLU A 18 11.71 0.50 -1.35
C GLU A 18 11.21 -0.08 -2.69
N ARG A 19 9.90 -0.11 -2.86
CA ARG A 19 9.23 -0.61 -4.06
C ARG A 19 8.20 0.39 -4.57
N ILE A 20 8.08 0.47 -5.89
CA ILE A 20 7.00 1.15 -6.59
C ILE A 20 5.96 0.13 -7.00
N LEU A 21 4.71 0.31 -6.56
CA LEU A 21 3.58 -0.53 -6.95
C LEU A 21 2.50 0.32 -7.60
N SER A 22 1.74 -0.28 -8.51
CA SER A 22 0.59 0.36 -9.15
C SER A 22 -0.56 -0.62 -9.29
N GLY A 23 -1.77 -0.19 -8.95
CA GLY A 23 -2.96 -1.03 -8.97
C GLY A 23 -4.25 -0.24 -8.67
N TRP A 24 -5.32 -0.98 -8.42
CA TRP A 24 -6.63 -0.45 -8.05
C TRP A 24 -6.84 -0.53 -6.55
N VAL A 25 -7.38 0.54 -5.96
CA VAL A 25 -7.85 0.53 -4.58
C VAL A 25 -9.01 -0.46 -4.46
N PHE A 26 -8.75 -1.64 -3.89
CA PHE A 26 -9.77 -2.67 -3.70
C PHE A 26 -10.57 -2.45 -2.42
N ARG A 27 -9.90 -2.09 -1.32
CA ARG A 27 -10.53 -1.74 -0.06
C ARG A 27 -9.80 -0.58 0.59
N TRP A 28 -10.56 0.34 1.17
CA TRP A 28 -10.05 1.46 1.96
C TRP A 28 -10.58 1.33 3.38
N ARG A 29 -9.70 1.43 4.37
CA ARG A 29 -10.02 1.29 5.80
C ARG A 29 -9.29 2.37 6.58
N ASP A 30 -10.01 3.05 7.46
CA ASP A 30 -9.48 4.09 8.34
C ASP A 30 -9.59 3.64 9.79
N HIS A 31 -8.47 3.69 10.50
CA HIS A 31 -8.35 3.29 11.90
C HIS A 31 -8.02 4.48 12.83
N GLY A 32 -8.41 5.70 12.44
CA GLY A 32 -8.35 6.90 13.29
C GLY A 32 -6.94 7.48 13.47
N GLY A 33 -6.01 7.11 12.60
CA GLY A 33 -4.60 7.56 12.64
C GLY A 33 -3.70 6.88 11.61
N LEU A 34 -4.17 5.75 11.06
CA LEU A 34 -3.58 5.06 9.92
C LEU A 34 -4.66 4.76 8.89
N ILE A 35 -4.31 4.88 7.62
CA ILE A 35 -5.17 4.47 6.50
C ILE A 35 -4.57 3.22 5.88
N PHE A 36 -5.40 2.19 5.75
CA PHE A 36 -5.04 0.93 5.12
C PHE A 36 -5.75 0.82 3.78
N ILE A 37 -4.97 0.55 2.73
CA ILE A 37 -5.47 0.26 1.41
C ILE A 37 -5.06 -1.14 0.99
N ASP A 38 -6.04 -1.94 0.62
CA ASP A 38 -5.78 -3.17 -0.12
C ASP A 38 -5.63 -2.78 -1.59
N LEU A 39 -4.40 -2.81 -2.11
CA LEU A 39 -4.08 -2.50 -3.49
C LEU A 39 -4.08 -3.79 -4.30
N ARG A 40 -4.93 -3.84 -5.34
CA ARG A 40 -5.09 -5.01 -6.20
C ARG A 40 -4.49 -4.75 -7.57
N ASP A 41 -3.84 -5.77 -8.11
CA ASP A 41 -3.60 -5.89 -9.55
C ASP A 41 -3.89 -7.33 -10.01
N ARG A 42 -3.48 -7.67 -11.24
CA ARG A 42 -3.68 -9.03 -11.78
C ARG A 42 -2.95 -10.14 -11.02
N SER A 43 -1.88 -9.80 -10.29
CA SER A 43 -1.02 -10.76 -9.60
C SER A 43 -1.53 -11.06 -8.18
N GLY A 44 -2.28 -10.14 -7.58
CA GLY A 44 -2.84 -10.34 -6.24
C GLY A 44 -3.19 -9.03 -5.54
N ILE A 45 -3.24 -9.10 -4.22
CA ILE A 45 -3.56 -7.98 -3.32
C ILE A 45 -2.42 -7.78 -2.35
N ILE A 46 -2.06 -6.53 -2.09
CA ILE A 46 -1.12 -6.15 -1.03
C ILE A 46 -1.72 -5.07 -0.14
N GLN A 47 -1.39 -5.11 1.15
CA GLN A 47 -1.77 -4.06 2.08
C GLN A 47 -0.76 -2.91 2.02
N VAL A 48 -1.27 -1.70 1.82
CA VAL A 48 -0.53 -0.45 1.86
C VAL A 48 -0.99 0.33 3.08
N VAL A 49 -0.05 0.78 3.90
CA VAL A 49 -0.36 1.56 5.11
C VAL A 49 0.15 2.98 4.90
N PHE A 50 -0.74 3.94 4.93
CA PHE A 50 -0.40 5.36 4.98
C PHE A 50 -0.37 5.78 6.45
N SER A 51 0.80 6.26 6.89
CA SER A 51 1.04 6.79 8.23
C SER A 51 1.53 8.24 8.14
N PRO A 52 1.00 9.16 8.97
CA PRO A 52 1.49 10.53 9.02
C PRO A 52 2.96 10.63 9.45
N ASP A 53 3.46 9.63 10.21
CA ASP A 53 4.86 9.54 10.62
C ASP A 53 5.81 9.21 9.47
N VAL A 54 5.30 8.56 8.42
CA VAL A 54 6.05 8.23 7.19
C VAL A 54 5.90 9.37 6.17
N SER A 55 4.67 9.80 5.92
CA SER A 55 4.39 10.95 5.06
C SER A 55 3.02 11.52 5.37
N LYS A 56 3.02 12.73 5.94
CA LYS A 56 1.80 13.50 6.21
C LYS A 56 1.02 13.81 4.93
N GLU A 57 1.72 14.21 3.86
CA GLU A 57 1.11 14.52 2.56
C GLU A 57 0.41 13.29 1.96
N ALA A 58 1.08 12.13 1.94
CA ALA A 58 0.49 10.91 1.41
C ALA A 58 -0.70 10.44 2.26
N HIS A 59 -0.63 10.62 3.58
CA HIS A 59 -1.75 10.33 4.48
C HIS A 59 -2.96 11.23 4.20
N GLU A 60 -2.75 12.55 4.04
CA GLU A 60 -3.82 13.49 3.69
C GLU A 60 -4.47 13.15 2.33
N LEU A 61 -3.66 12.85 1.31
CA LEU A 61 -4.16 12.41 0.00
C LEU A 61 -4.92 11.09 0.07
N ALA A 62 -4.49 10.16 0.93
CA ALA A 62 -5.13 8.86 1.07
C ALA A 62 -6.58 8.95 1.58
N HIS A 63 -6.98 10.01 2.28
CA HIS A 63 -8.39 10.24 2.66
C HIS A 63 -9.32 10.48 1.46
N ALA A 64 -8.77 10.98 0.34
CA ALA A 64 -9.54 11.23 -0.88
C ALA A 64 -9.74 9.97 -1.73
N LEU A 65 -8.97 8.91 -1.48
CA LEU A 65 -9.01 7.69 -2.28
C LEU A 65 -10.35 6.97 -2.14
N ARG A 66 -10.81 6.38 -3.24
CA ARG A 66 -12.07 5.62 -3.32
C ARG A 66 -11.83 4.28 -4.02
N SER A 67 -12.78 3.37 -3.87
CA SER A 67 -12.75 2.08 -4.56
C SER A 67 -12.50 2.27 -6.06
N GLU A 68 -11.69 1.38 -6.63
CA GLU A 68 -11.31 1.34 -8.04
C GLU A 68 -10.47 2.53 -8.55
N TYR A 69 -10.02 3.42 -7.67
CA TYR A 69 -9.00 4.40 -8.06
C TYR A 69 -7.72 3.70 -8.47
N VAL A 70 -7.15 4.11 -9.61
CA VAL A 70 -5.82 3.65 -10.05
C VAL A 70 -4.77 4.52 -9.39
N ILE A 71 -3.94 3.92 -8.54
CA ILE A 71 -2.89 4.63 -7.83
C ILE A 71 -1.53 4.04 -8.12
N LYS A 72 -0.51 4.90 -8.05
CA LYS A 72 0.90 4.54 -8.00
C LYS A 72 1.45 4.97 -6.65
N ILE A 73 2.11 4.05 -5.97
CA ILE A 73 2.72 4.27 -4.66
C ILE A 73 4.20 3.94 -4.68
N ARG A 74 4.96 4.59 -3.80
CA ARG A 74 6.36 4.26 -3.49
C ARG A 74 6.46 4.16 -1.97
N GLY A 75 7.02 3.06 -1.48
CA GLY A 75 7.15 2.83 -0.05
C GLY A 75 8.06 1.66 0.28
N GLU A 76 8.45 1.59 1.55
CA GLU A 76 9.27 0.50 2.09
C GLU A 76 8.41 -0.71 2.42
N VAL A 77 8.84 -1.90 1.97
CA VAL A 77 8.18 -3.16 2.32
C VAL A 77 8.55 -3.55 3.75
N ARG A 78 7.54 -3.81 4.59
CA ARG A 78 7.72 -4.25 5.98
C ARG A 78 6.88 -5.49 6.26
N ARG A 79 7.36 -6.33 7.19
CA ARG A 79 6.51 -7.39 7.75
C ARG A 79 5.34 -6.77 8.49
N ARG A 80 4.18 -7.44 8.43
CA ARG A 80 3.05 -7.08 9.29
C ARG A 80 3.45 -7.32 10.76
N PRO A 81 3.10 -6.42 11.68
CA PRO A 81 3.26 -6.68 13.11
C PRO A 81 2.56 -7.98 13.54
N GLU A 82 3.12 -8.67 14.53
CA GLU A 82 2.49 -9.87 15.11
C GLU A 82 1.05 -9.56 15.58
N GLY A 83 0.12 -10.47 15.28
CA GLY A 83 -1.30 -10.29 15.61
C GLY A 83 -2.10 -9.43 14.63
N THR A 84 -1.51 -8.99 13.52
CA THR A 84 -2.18 -8.24 12.43
C THR A 84 -2.10 -8.93 11.07
N GLU A 85 -1.90 -10.26 11.08
CA GLU A 85 -1.77 -11.09 9.88
C GLU A 85 -3.02 -11.12 9.01
#